data_AF-A0A8T2FJC9-F1
#
_entry.id   AF-A0A8T2FJC9-F1
#
_cell.length_a   1.000
_cell.length_b   1.000
_cell.length_c   1.000
_cell.angle_alpha   90.00
_cell.angle_beta   90.00
_cell.angle_gamma   90.00
#
_symmetry.space_group_name_H-M   'P 1'
#
loop_
_entity.id
_entity.type
_entity.pdbx_description
1 polymer ?
#
loop_
_entity_poly.entity_id
_entity_poly.type
_entity_poly.pdbx_seq_one_letter_code
_entity_poly.pdbx_strand_id
1 'polypeptide(L)' 'MGSTKTLVTCFLTIILAVSLSNHNVLAIDAGIKGFDTDHCDTRCYGRDECMNYCIKAGFPKGGQCGSLCIPCGFKCCCQK' A
#
# COMPACT_ATOMS: atom_id res chain seq x y z
N MET A 1 18.43 -16.02 41.51
CA MET A 1 17.65 -15.08 40.67
C MET A 1 18.25 -15.06 39.25
N GLY A 2 17.94 -16.06 38.42
CA GLY A 2 18.49 -16.14 37.05
C GLY A 2 17.43 -16.51 36.00
N SER A 3 16.50 -17.39 36.36
CA SER A 3 15.51 -17.96 35.43
C SER A 3 14.37 -17.02 35.03
N THR A 4 14.03 -16.03 35.87
CA THR A 4 12.96 -15.05 35.56
C THR A 4 13.39 -14.04 34.48
N LYS A 5 14.68 -13.70 34.40
CA LYS A 5 15.18 -12.78 33.37
C LYS A 5 15.07 -13.40 31.97
N THR A 6 15.38 -14.68 31.83
CA THR A 6 15.30 -15.39 30.54
C THR A 6 13.88 -15.51 30.02
N LEU A 7 12.91 -15.81 30.90
CA LEU A 7 11.50 -15.91 30.51
C LEU A 7 10.97 -14.57 30.00
N VAL A 8 11.24 -13.47 30.71
CA VAL A 8 10.80 -12.12 30.30
C VAL A 8 11.36 -11.73 28.94
N THR A 9 12.64 -12.05 28.67
CA THR A 9 13.24 -11.79 27.36
C THR A 9 12.58 -12.62 26.26
N CYS A 10 12.27 -13.90 26.50
CA CYS A 10 11.57 -14.75 25.53
C CYS A 10 10.15 -14.24 25.23
N PHE A 11 9.40 -13.77 26.23
CA PHE A 11 8.08 -13.18 25.98
C PHE A 11 8.19 -11.88 25.16
N LEU A 12 9.17 -11.03 25.46
CA LEU A 12 9.40 -9.80 24.70
C LEU A 12 9.78 -10.08 23.24
N THR A 13 10.60 -11.08 22.96
CA THR A 13 10.98 -11.42 21.57
C THR A 13 9.79 -11.96 20.78
N ILE A 14 8.91 -12.76 21.40
CA ILE A 14 7.68 -13.25 20.77
C ILE A 14 6.73 -12.09 20.46
N ILE A 15 6.53 -11.17 21.42
CA ILE A 15 5.68 -9.97 21.21
C ILE A 15 6.26 -9.09 20.10
N LEU A 16 7.58 -8.88 20.06
CA LEU A 16 8.23 -8.12 19.00
C LEU A 16 8.07 -8.79 17.63
N ALA A 17 8.25 -10.11 17.54
CA ALA A 17 8.13 -10.87 16.30
C ALA A 17 6.69 -10.87 15.76
N VAL A 18 5.70 -11.00 16.64
CA VAL A 18 4.27 -10.91 16.27
C VAL A 18 3.91 -9.48 15.86
N SER A 19 4.44 -8.46 16.55
CA SER A 19 4.24 -7.06 16.19
C SER A 19 4.86 -6.75 14.82
N LEU A 20 6.12 -7.13 14.58
CA LEU A 20 6.78 -6.95 13.28
C LEU A 20 6.06 -7.70 12.16
N SER A 21 5.56 -8.91 12.41
CA SER A 21 4.79 -9.68 11.42
C SER A 21 3.47 -9.01 11.07
N ASN A 22 2.77 -8.43 12.04
CA ASN A 22 1.55 -7.64 11.80
C ASN A 22 1.83 -6.33 11.06
N HIS A 23 2.97 -5.68 11.30
CA HIS A 23 3.36 -4.48 10.55
C HIS A 23 3.78 -4.80 9.10
N ASN A 24 4.22 -6.03 8.80
CA ASN A 24 4.64 -6.42 7.45
C ASN A 24 3.45 -6.85 6.56
N VAL A 25 2.33 -7.29 7.13
CA VAL A 25 1.09 -7.59 6.37
C VAL A 25 0.33 -6.32 5.97
N LEU A 26 0.51 -5.22 6.71
CA LEU A 26 -0.15 -3.94 6.42
C LEU A 26 0.57 -3.07 5.38
N ALA A 27 1.79 -3.43 4.96
CA ALA A 27 2.53 -2.65 3.96
C ALA A 27 2.18 -3.03 2.50
N ILE A 28 1.54 -4.18 2.28
CA ILE A 28 1.10 -4.63 0.94
C ILE A 28 -0.38 -4.29 0.70
N ASP A 29 -1.19 -4.21 1.75
CA ASP A 29 -2.60 -3.74 1.70
C ASP A 29 -2.73 -2.20 1.77
N ALA A 30 -1.61 -1.48 1.87
CA ALA A 30 -1.55 -0.07 1.49
C ALA A 30 -1.58 0.12 -0.04
N GLY A 31 -2.04 -0.90 -0.79
CA GLY A 31 -2.57 -0.75 -2.14
C GLY A 31 -3.71 0.27 -2.09
N ILE A 32 -3.32 1.52 -2.25
CA ILE A 32 -4.12 2.73 -2.40
C ILE A 32 -5.61 2.52 -2.11
N LYS A 33 -5.97 2.44 -0.82
CA LYS A 33 -7.36 2.29 -0.37
C LYS A 33 -8.20 3.41 -0.97
N GLY A 34 -9.07 3.09 -1.93
CA GLY A 34 -9.88 4.05 -2.69
C GLY A 34 -9.60 4.08 -4.20
N PHE A 35 -8.57 3.38 -4.66
CA PHE A 35 -8.29 3.24 -6.10
C PHE A 35 -8.76 1.90 -6.62
N ASP A 36 -9.24 1.92 -7.85
CA ASP A 36 -9.54 0.73 -8.61
C ASP A 36 -8.24 0.13 -9.14
N THR A 37 -7.86 -1.03 -8.60
CA THR A 37 -6.62 -1.72 -8.97
C THR A 37 -6.67 -2.22 -10.42
N ASP A 38 -7.86 -2.49 -10.96
CA ASP A 38 -8.06 -2.89 -12.35
C ASP A 38 -7.80 -1.73 -13.32
N HIS A 39 -8.09 -0.49 -12.92
CA HIS A 39 -7.79 0.74 -13.68
C HIS A 39 -6.49 1.42 -13.20
N CYS A 40 -5.48 0.62 -12.88
CA CYS A 40 -4.12 1.09 -12.63
C CYS A 40 -3.04 0.40 -13.48
N ASP A 41 -3.29 0.35 -14.79
CA ASP A 41 -2.43 -0.29 -15.79
C ASP A 41 -1.79 0.73 -16.74
N THR A 42 -2.41 1.88 -16.93
CA THR A 42 -1.99 2.93 -17.86
C THR A 42 -0.77 3.70 -17.32
N ARG A 43 0.19 4.01 -18.19
CA ARG A 43 1.37 4.82 -17.82
C ARG A 43 0.93 6.22 -17.39
N CYS A 44 1.50 6.74 -16.30
CA CYS A 44 1.29 8.13 -15.94
C CYS A 44 2.22 9.05 -16.75
N TYR A 45 1.63 9.90 -17.60
CA TYR A 45 2.32 11.00 -18.28
C TYR A 45 2.16 12.34 -17.52
N GLY A 46 1.06 12.51 -16.80
CA GLY A 46 0.79 13.67 -15.96
C GLY A 46 -0.47 13.48 -15.12
N ARG A 47 -0.59 14.25 -14.03
CA ARG A 47 -1.74 14.18 -13.12
C ARG A 47 -3.04 14.58 -13.82
N ASP A 48 -3.04 15.68 -14.57
CA ASP A 48 -4.25 16.20 -15.23
C ASP A 48 -4.75 15.26 -16.34
N GLU A 49 -3.83 14.65 -17.07
CA GLU A 49 -4.14 13.64 -18.08
C GLU A 49 -4.77 12.40 -17.43
N CYS A 50 -4.18 11.92 -16.33
CA CYS A 50 -4.72 10.81 -15.55
C CYS A 50 -6.13 11.12 -14.99
N MET A 51 -6.32 12.34 -14.48
CA MET A 51 -7.62 12.81 -13.99
C MET A 51 -8.68 12.76 -15.08
N ASN A 52 -8.39 13.32 -16.25
CA ASN A 52 -9.32 13.37 -17.38
C ASN A 52 -9.61 11.97 -17.95
N TYR A 53 -8.58 11.12 -18.05
CA TYR A 53 -8.73 9.72 -18.47
C TYR A 53 -9.72 8.99 -17.57
N CYS A 54 -9.55 9.09 -16.24
CA CYS A 54 -10.41 8.42 -15.28
C CYS A 54 -11.85 8.95 -15.30
N ILE A 55 -12.04 10.27 -15.41
CA ILE A 55 -13.38 10.86 -15.56
C ILE A 55 -14.08 10.31 -16.81
N LYS A 56 -13.37 10.22 -17.94
CA LYS A 56 -13.91 9.65 -19.19
C LYS A 56 -14.21 8.16 -19.09
N ALA A 57 -13.44 7.42 -18.30
CA ALA A 57 -13.66 6.00 -18.02
C ALA A 57 -14.81 5.76 -17.02
N GLY A 58 -15.46 6.81 -16.51
CA GLY A 58 -16.61 6.71 -15.61
C GLY A 58 -16.25 6.79 -14.12
N PHE A 59 -15.03 7.21 -13.78
CA PHE A 59 -14.60 7.46 -12.40
C PHE A 59 -14.75 8.96 -12.07
N PRO A 60 -15.85 9.41 -11.43
CA PRO A 60 -16.13 10.83 -11.23
C PRO A 60 -15.14 11.52 -10.28
N LYS A 61 -14.47 10.74 -9.42
CA LYS A 61 -13.38 11.23 -8.55
C LYS A 61 -12.05 11.39 -9.30
N GLY A 62 -11.99 10.94 -10.55
CA GLY A 62 -10.81 10.98 -11.40
C GLY A 62 -9.74 9.99 -10.97
N GLY A 63 -8.47 10.39 -11.08
CA GLY A 63 -7.34 9.50 -10.85
C GLY A 63 -6.07 10.23 -10.44
N GLN A 64 -5.11 9.46 -9.95
CA GLN A 64 -3.79 9.97 -9.58
C GLN A 64 -2.69 9.05 -10.08
N CYS A 65 -1.53 9.66 -10.29
CA CYS A 65 -0.33 8.92 -10.60
C CYS A 65 0.24 8.33 -9.32
N GLY A 66 0.30 7.00 -9.27
CA GLY A 66 0.86 6.23 -8.18
C GLY A 66 1.79 5.15 -8.69
N SER A 67 2.53 4.52 -7.78
CA SER A 67 3.21 3.27 -8.07
C SER A 67 2.72 2.22 -7.10
N LEU A 68 2.37 1.04 -7.63
CA LEU A 68 1.89 -0.08 -6.83
C LEU A 68 3.05 -0.82 -6.12
N CYS A 69 4.31 -0.54 -6.48
CA CYS A 69 5.47 -1.16 -5.88
C CYS A 69 6.75 -0.32 -6.09
N ILE A 70 7.76 -0.52 -5.24
CA ILE A 70 9.11 0.02 -5.46
C ILE A 70 9.97 -1.17 -5.91
N PRO A 71 10.57 -1.19 -7.12
CA PRO A 71 10.84 -0.10 -8.05
C PRO A 71 9.96 -0.15 -9.32
N CYS A 72 8.64 0.01 -9.18
CA CYS A 72 7.72 -0.04 -10.31
C CYS A 72 7.50 1.35 -10.93
N GLY A 73 7.26 1.38 -12.24
CA GLY A 73 6.95 2.62 -12.95
C GLY A 73 5.66 3.28 -12.45
N PHE A 74 5.61 4.61 -12.54
CA PHE A 74 4.42 5.38 -12.22
C PHE A 74 3.30 5.09 -13.21
N LYS A 75 2.15 4.68 -12.67
CA LYS A 75 0.93 4.39 -13.40
C LYS A 75 -0.17 5.35 -12.98
N CYS A 76 -1.11 5.61 -13.88
CA CYS A 76 -2.34 6.30 -13.56
C CYS A 76 -3.30 5.28 -12.93
N CYS A 77 -3.78 5.55 -11.71
CA CYS A 77 -4.80 4.76 -11.04
C CYS A 77 -6.08 5.59 -10.90
N CYS A 78 -7.24 5.05 -11.29
CA CYS A 78 -8.53 5.70 -11.09
C CYS A 78 -9.12 5.47 -9.69
N GLN A 79 -9.83 6.45 -9.15
CA GLN A 79 -10.49 6.37 -7.84
C GLN A 79 -11.97 6.01 -7.98
N LYS A 80 -12.42 5.00 -7.23
CA LYS A 80 -13.85 4.63 -7.12
C LYS A 80 -14.61 5.64 -6.27
#